data_AF-A0A177IPI8-F1
#
_entry.id   AF-A0A177IPI8-F1
#
_cell.length_a   1.000
_cell.length_b   1.000
_cell.length_c   1.000
_cell.angle_alpha   90.00
_cell.angle_beta   90.00
_cell.angle_gamma   90.00
#
_symmetry.space_group_name_H-M   'P 1'
#
loop_
_entity.id
_entity.type
_entity.pdbx_description
1 polymer ?
#
loop_
_entity_poly.entity_id
_entity_poly.type
_entity_poly.pdbx_seq_one_letter_code
_entity_poly.pdbx_strand_id
1 'polypeptide(L)'
;MSENKTLLFLHGVSPKGAEEPEQRRKWRESLWSQLSKLGYEDFDSIQIVAPEYADLLSSDEKDKNVPMPPTVKPPKGKQDILAAKLRYNERLSALEMKLGHNLEKQGFPFAEPIGYAGVNLPPLTQAKAYISDDDVRAQVLQRILDALPESGNIFIIGHSLGSVIAADLISRLPEELTIDGLITIGSPLGHPYFSNRRLTSDLETPPLNLGWWVNFWGARDAVAAARGVSAKFPWVLDQKVDTGLTNPHASSLYLADETIAKTVGVTLLGSTNKSVVLGSTSVDVRFDDSEWPLIAGLRYLYLIEVYLGEEKKPGDKLQRFSQARKFVQHKVVTEMIGNRKKHEKPVPSALYEMVIELGTSVGSSAPEPPSPTPIDKEVALQVLPLLFTENLLHPFEIDIDKDIRVKAARDLTAGLHHTGKLGKQILDDLDLVNAKLSGNKRSSFRKYGIAGVGFAAVVVATGGLALAAAPGLAGGAMITSALASFGPGGMIGGLATSGSLIAAGSGTLGLSLSNPESPTAEVEGILLFPLVEATLRKNEGYEVSNKVWHDVVEAEGNLRREYQHLSVISESDAPAVVSLKNKLDLIQRALDYLTELGIGPESNAPEYDNPKAVGNFRPKFLTRGESQ
;
A
#
# COMPACT_ATOMS: atom_id res chain seq x y z
N MET A 1 19.21 -13.47 -28.06
CA MET A 1 18.19 -13.62 -29.11
C MET A 1 17.01 -12.80 -28.65
N SER A 2 16.56 -11.80 -29.40
CA SER A 2 15.33 -11.07 -29.06
C SER A 2 14.18 -12.06 -29.11
N GLU A 3 13.48 -12.27 -28.01
CA GLU A 3 12.23 -13.03 -28.03
C GLU A 3 11.28 -12.36 -29.03
N ASN A 4 10.78 -13.11 -30.02
CA ASN A 4 9.80 -12.59 -30.97
C ASN A 4 8.54 -12.21 -30.20
N LYS A 5 8.17 -10.94 -30.20
CA LYS A 5 6.99 -10.43 -29.50
C LYS A 5 5.80 -10.41 -30.45
N THR A 6 4.74 -11.11 -30.09
CA THR A 6 3.53 -11.17 -30.92
C THR A 6 2.43 -10.30 -30.34
N LEU A 7 1.93 -9.32 -31.12
CA LEU A 7 0.73 -8.56 -30.81
C LEU A 7 -0.47 -9.19 -31.52
N LEU A 8 -1.37 -9.81 -30.75
CA LEU A 8 -2.67 -10.29 -31.20
C LEU A 8 -3.72 -9.17 -31.06
N PHE A 9 -4.26 -8.69 -32.18
CA PHE A 9 -5.36 -7.74 -32.19
C PHE A 9 -6.67 -8.41 -32.61
N LEU A 10 -7.64 -8.48 -31.69
CA LEU A 10 -8.96 -9.04 -31.90
C LEU A 10 -9.98 -7.91 -32.07
N HIS A 11 -10.40 -7.67 -33.31
CA HIS A 11 -11.34 -6.59 -33.64
C HIS A 11 -12.79 -6.97 -33.27
N GLY A 12 -13.61 -5.96 -32.98
CA GLY A 12 -15.07 -6.11 -32.94
C GLY A 12 -15.70 -6.32 -34.32
N VAL A 13 -17.03 -6.36 -34.34
CA VAL A 13 -17.80 -6.46 -35.59
C VAL A 13 -18.03 -5.08 -36.18
N SER A 14 -17.67 -4.89 -37.44
CA SER A 14 -18.12 -3.73 -38.22
C SER A 14 -19.52 -4.01 -38.81
N PRO A 15 -20.43 -3.02 -38.86
CA PRO A 15 -21.72 -3.17 -39.54
C PRO A 15 -21.56 -3.68 -40.98
N LYS A 16 -22.52 -4.47 -41.48
CA LYS A 16 -22.52 -4.90 -42.90
C LYS A 16 -22.38 -3.67 -43.81
N GLY A 17 -21.30 -3.63 -44.59
CA GLY A 17 -21.00 -2.54 -45.52
C GLY A 17 -20.21 -1.36 -44.95
N ALA A 18 -19.87 -1.37 -43.65
CA ALA A 18 -19.01 -0.37 -43.05
C ALA A 18 -17.58 -0.92 -42.93
N GLU A 19 -16.68 -0.27 -43.65
CA GLU A 19 -15.21 -0.30 -43.52
C GLU A 19 -14.45 -1.21 -44.49
N GLU A 20 -13.84 -0.58 -45.51
CA GLU A 20 -12.80 -1.17 -46.36
C GLU A 20 -11.67 -1.78 -45.50
N PRO A 21 -10.92 -2.79 -46.00
CA PRO A 21 -9.75 -3.36 -45.32
C PRO A 21 -8.76 -2.33 -44.77
N GLU A 22 -8.67 -1.14 -45.39
CA GLU A 22 -7.86 0.00 -44.93
C GLU A 22 -8.35 0.60 -43.61
N GLN A 23 -9.67 0.72 -43.41
CA GLN A 23 -10.22 1.26 -42.17
C GLN A 23 -10.00 0.31 -40.98
N ARG A 24 -10.02 -1.01 -41.23
CA ARG A 24 -9.63 -2.05 -40.26
C ARG A 24 -8.15 -2.04 -39.87
N ARG A 25 -7.31 -1.24 -40.54
CA ARG A 25 -5.90 -1.03 -40.19
C ARG A 25 -5.63 0.31 -39.49
N LYS A 26 -6.62 1.21 -39.40
CA LYS A 26 -6.46 2.53 -38.77
C LYS A 26 -6.08 2.47 -37.29
N TRP A 27 -6.51 1.42 -36.58
CA TRP A 27 -6.11 1.19 -35.19
C TRP A 27 -4.57 1.14 -35.06
N ARG A 28 -3.89 0.53 -36.04
CA ARG A 28 -2.42 0.40 -36.07
C ARG A 28 -1.78 1.76 -36.26
N GLU A 29 -2.27 2.56 -37.21
CA GLU A 29 -1.75 3.90 -37.46
C GLU A 29 -1.90 4.81 -36.23
N SER A 30 -3.06 4.77 -35.56
CA SER A 30 -3.31 5.51 -34.33
C SER A 30 -2.35 5.09 -33.21
N LEU A 31 -2.19 3.79 -32.98
CA LEU A 31 -1.31 3.27 -31.94
C LEU A 31 0.17 3.61 -32.22
N TRP A 32 0.65 3.40 -33.44
CA TRP A 32 2.04 3.67 -33.82
C TRP A 32 2.35 5.17 -33.76
N SER A 33 1.42 6.02 -34.20
CA SER A 33 1.54 7.47 -34.09
C SER A 33 1.69 7.89 -32.63
N GLN A 34 0.87 7.33 -31.73
CA GLN A 34 0.92 7.69 -30.31
C GLN A 34 2.16 7.11 -29.60
N LEU A 35 2.57 5.87 -29.92
CA LEU A 35 3.83 5.28 -29.44
C LEU A 35 5.05 6.11 -29.86
N SER A 36 5.07 6.57 -31.12
CA SER A 36 6.16 7.41 -31.63
C SER A 36 6.25 8.74 -30.88
N LYS A 37 5.11 9.38 -30.57
CA LYS A 37 5.08 10.61 -29.76
C LYS A 37 5.61 10.39 -28.33
N LEU A 38 5.44 9.18 -27.80
CA LEU A 38 5.97 8.78 -26.49
C LEU A 38 7.46 8.40 -26.53
N GLY A 39 8.11 8.46 -27.70
CA GLY A 39 9.53 8.15 -27.87
C GLY A 39 9.84 6.66 -28.00
N TYR A 40 8.85 5.82 -28.29
CA TYR A 40 9.09 4.43 -28.65
C TYR A 40 9.50 4.32 -30.12
N GLU A 41 10.45 3.43 -30.38
CA GLU A 41 11.00 3.11 -31.71
C GLU A 41 11.01 1.59 -31.91
N ASP A 42 11.46 1.11 -33.07
CA ASP A 42 11.64 -0.32 -33.40
C ASP A 42 10.35 -1.16 -33.42
N PHE A 43 9.35 -0.68 -34.15
CA PHE A 43 8.08 -1.39 -34.30
C PHE A 43 8.15 -2.63 -35.21
N ASP A 44 9.17 -2.73 -36.05
CA ASP A 44 9.36 -3.85 -37.00
C ASP A 44 9.72 -5.16 -36.27
N SER A 45 10.17 -5.06 -35.02
CA SER A 45 10.43 -6.20 -34.12
C SER A 45 9.14 -6.89 -33.62
N ILE A 46 7.96 -6.29 -33.81
CA ILE A 46 6.68 -6.79 -33.33
C ILE A 46 5.95 -7.56 -34.44
N GLN A 47 5.72 -8.85 -34.23
CA GLN A 47 4.86 -9.66 -35.10
C GLN A 47 3.38 -9.33 -34.82
N ILE A 48 2.65 -8.84 -35.82
CA ILE A 48 1.22 -8.52 -35.68
C ILE A 48 0.38 -9.68 -36.20
N VAL A 49 -0.53 -10.18 -35.37
CA VAL A 49 -1.54 -11.18 -35.72
C VAL A 49 -2.93 -10.54 -35.54
N ALA A 50 -3.70 -10.43 -36.62
CA ALA A 50 -5.05 -9.86 -36.60
C ALA A 50 -6.00 -10.71 -37.45
N PRO A 51 -6.47 -11.87 -36.94
CA PRO A 51 -7.26 -12.82 -37.72
C PRO A 51 -8.63 -12.25 -38.08
N GLU A 52 -9.10 -12.52 -39.31
CA GLU A 52 -10.48 -12.20 -39.72
C GLU A 52 -11.41 -13.38 -39.43
N TYR A 53 -12.44 -13.13 -38.62
CA TYR A 53 -13.44 -14.14 -38.21
C TYR A 53 -14.90 -13.65 -38.33
N ALA A 54 -15.12 -12.49 -38.96
CA ALA A 54 -16.46 -11.90 -39.10
C ALA A 54 -17.38 -12.70 -40.05
N ASP A 55 -16.80 -13.40 -41.02
CA ASP A 55 -17.47 -14.37 -41.89
C ASP A 55 -18.13 -15.49 -41.05
N LEU A 56 -17.40 -16.05 -40.08
CA LEU A 56 -17.92 -17.13 -39.22
C LEU A 56 -19.07 -16.66 -38.32
N LEU A 57 -19.06 -15.40 -37.90
CA LEU A 57 -20.12 -14.83 -37.05
C LEU A 57 -21.43 -14.56 -37.80
N SER A 58 -21.39 -14.58 -39.13
CA SER A 58 -22.53 -14.28 -40.01
C SER A 58 -22.90 -15.43 -40.96
N SER A 59 -22.15 -16.53 -40.91
CA SER A 59 -22.35 -17.72 -41.73
C SER A 59 -23.53 -18.56 -41.23
N ASP A 60 -24.37 -19.01 -42.17
CA ASP A 60 -25.36 -20.06 -41.93
C ASP A 60 -24.74 -21.47 -42.02
N GLU A 61 -23.58 -21.61 -42.66
CA GLU A 61 -22.80 -22.84 -42.73
C GLU A 61 -21.95 -22.99 -41.46
N LYS A 62 -22.20 -24.07 -40.70
CA LYS A 62 -21.51 -24.39 -39.45
C LYS A 62 -20.80 -25.72 -39.59
N ASP A 63 -19.48 -25.71 -39.40
CA ASP A 63 -18.73 -26.97 -39.30
C ASP A 63 -18.86 -27.54 -37.89
N LYS A 64 -19.69 -28.57 -37.75
CA LYS A 64 -19.92 -29.29 -36.49
C LYS A 64 -18.76 -30.21 -36.09
N ASN A 65 -17.74 -30.34 -36.94
CA ASN A 65 -16.60 -31.21 -36.69
C ASN A 65 -15.44 -30.48 -35.99
N VAL A 66 -15.49 -29.16 -35.85
CA VAL A 66 -14.46 -28.41 -35.12
C VAL A 66 -14.71 -28.54 -33.62
N PRO A 67 -13.86 -29.26 -32.86
CA PRO A 67 -14.05 -29.41 -31.43
C PRO A 67 -13.76 -28.09 -30.71
N MET A 68 -14.45 -27.85 -29.60
CA MET A 68 -14.14 -26.73 -28.72
C MET A 68 -12.70 -26.87 -28.18
N PRO A 69 -11.84 -25.85 -28.34
CA PRO A 69 -10.50 -25.90 -27.76
C PRO A 69 -10.55 -26.12 -26.24
N PRO A 70 -9.73 -27.02 -25.68
CA PRO A 70 -9.77 -27.36 -24.26
C PRO A 70 -9.36 -26.16 -23.40
N THR A 71 -9.88 -26.09 -22.17
CA THR A 71 -9.39 -25.13 -21.18
C THR A 71 -8.15 -25.67 -20.47
N VAL A 72 -7.20 -24.77 -20.18
CA VAL A 72 -6.07 -25.07 -19.31
C VAL A 72 -6.59 -25.31 -17.90
N LYS A 73 -6.09 -26.35 -17.23
CA LYS A 73 -6.54 -26.69 -15.89
C LYS A 73 -6.03 -25.63 -14.91
N PRO A 74 -6.90 -25.05 -14.06
CA PRO A 74 -6.44 -24.13 -13.03
C PRO A 74 -5.52 -24.84 -12.03
N PRO A 75 -4.63 -24.10 -11.33
CA PRO A 75 -3.78 -24.65 -10.29
C PRO A 75 -4.62 -25.31 -9.21
N LYS A 76 -4.17 -26.47 -8.72
CA LYS A 76 -4.87 -27.22 -7.67
C LYS A 76 -4.16 -27.03 -6.34
N GLY A 77 -4.93 -26.79 -5.28
CA GLY A 77 -4.39 -26.63 -3.94
C GLY A 77 -4.23 -25.17 -3.53
N LYS A 78 -4.45 -24.92 -2.24
CA LYS A 78 -4.55 -23.56 -1.70
C LYS A 78 -3.27 -22.74 -1.92
N GLN A 79 -2.10 -23.37 -1.81
CA GLN A 79 -0.80 -22.69 -1.94
C GLN A 79 -0.49 -22.31 -3.39
N ASP A 80 -0.76 -23.19 -4.34
CA ASP A 80 -0.51 -22.91 -5.76
C ASP A 80 -1.45 -21.83 -6.29
N ILE A 81 -2.72 -21.84 -5.84
CA ILE A 81 -3.68 -20.76 -6.13
C ILE A 81 -3.21 -19.43 -5.54
N LEU A 82 -2.73 -19.43 -4.29
CA LEU A 82 -2.21 -18.21 -3.67
C LEU A 82 -0.98 -17.69 -4.41
N ALA A 83 -0.03 -18.57 -4.72
CA ALA A 83 1.17 -18.22 -5.47
C ALA A 83 0.79 -17.59 -6.81
N ALA A 84 -0.07 -18.22 -7.60
CA ALA A 84 -0.58 -17.68 -8.87
C ALA A 84 -1.18 -16.28 -8.73
N LYS A 85 -2.06 -16.07 -7.73
CA LYS A 85 -2.66 -14.76 -7.45
C LYS A 85 -1.62 -13.70 -7.09
N LEU A 86 -0.61 -14.06 -6.29
CA LEU A 86 0.47 -13.15 -5.91
C LEU A 86 1.33 -12.78 -7.13
N ARG A 87 1.64 -13.73 -8.01
CA ARG A 87 2.39 -13.45 -9.26
C ARG A 87 1.64 -12.48 -10.17
N TYR A 88 0.34 -12.73 -10.37
CA TYR A 88 -0.52 -11.87 -11.18
C TYR A 88 -0.61 -10.47 -10.58
N ASN A 89 -0.88 -10.36 -9.28
CA ASN A 89 -0.98 -9.07 -8.60
C ASN A 89 0.35 -8.29 -8.61
N GLU A 90 1.50 -8.96 -8.43
CA GLU A 90 2.82 -8.32 -8.52
C GLU A 90 3.04 -7.68 -9.90
N ARG A 91 2.69 -8.39 -10.98
CA ARG A 91 2.78 -7.89 -12.36
C ARG A 91 1.80 -6.75 -12.62
N LEU A 92 0.56 -6.86 -12.16
CA LEU A 92 -0.45 -5.82 -12.31
C LEU A 92 -0.07 -4.53 -11.56
N SER A 93 0.38 -4.65 -10.31
CA SER A 93 0.84 -3.50 -9.52
C SER A 93 2.09 -2.87 -10.11
N ALA A 94 3.03 -3.66 -10.65
CA ALA A 94 4.19 -3.14 -11.36
C ALA A 94 3.78 -2.29 -12.57
N LEU A 95 2.79 -2.75 -13.33
CA LEU A 95 2.23 -1.99 -14.45
C LEU A 95 1.56 -0.71 -13.95
N GLU A 96 0.70 -0.80 -12.94
CA GLU A 96 -0.01 0.36 -12.38
C GLU A 96 0.96 1.47 -11.92
N MET A 97 2.05 1.09 -11.24
CA MET A 97 3.09 2.03 -10.84
C MET A 97 3.79 2.71 -12.03
N LYS A 98 4.07 1.97 -13.11
CA LYS A 98 4.65 2.52 -14.35
C LYS A 98 3.69 3.46 -15.07
N LEU A 99 2.39 3.16 -15.03
CA LEU A 99 1.36 4.01 -15.63
C LEU A 99 1.15 5.30 -14.83
N GLY A 100 1.34 5.23 -13.51
CA GLY A 100 1.09 6.31 -12.55
C GLY A 100 -0.29 6.15 -11.92
N HIS A 101 -0.41 6.39 -10.60
CA HIS A 101 -1.70 6.33 -9.93
C HIS A 101 -2.63 7.44 -10.44
N ASN A 102 -3.65 7.06 -11.21
CA ASN A 102 -4.79 7.92 -11.55
C ASN A 102 -5.73 8.14 -10.33
N LEU A 103 -5.20 8.24 -9.10
CA LEU A 103 -5.95 8.67 -7.91
C LEU A 103 -6.18 10.18 -7.88
N GLU A 104 -5.46 10.96 -8.70
CA GLU A 104 -5.62 12.42 -8.78
C GLU A 104 -6.83 12.89 -9.60
N LYS A 105 -7.49 12.01 -10.35
CA LYS A 105 -8.82 12.34 -10.87
C LYS A 105 -9.82 12.00 -9.77
N GLN A 106 -9.94 12.92 -8.80
CA GLN A 106 -11.10 13.00 -7.91
C GLN A 106 -12.32 12.62 -8.72
N GLY A 107 -12.96 11.52 -8.32
CA GLY A 107 -14.16 11.05 -8.97
C GLY A 107 -15.13 12.21 -9.08
N PHE A 108 -15.55 12.52 -10.31
CA PHE A 108 -16.75 13.30 -10.52
C PHE A 108 -17.83 12.70 -9.60
N PRO A 109 -18.48 13.50 -8.73
CA PRO A 109 -19.49 12.98 -7.82
C PRO A 109 -20.53 12.24 -8.68
N PHE A 110 -20.77 10.97 -8.34
CA PHE A 110 -21.81 10.08 -8.86
C PHE A 110 -22.50 10.62 -10.13
N ALA A 111 -21.95 10.29 -11.31
CA ALA A 111 -22.82 10.29 -12.48
C ALA A 111 -23.87 9.20 -12.23
N GLU A 112 -25.12 9.62 -12.02
CA GLU A 112 -26.27 8.73 -11.96
C GLU A 112 -26.21 7.71 -13.10
N PRO A 113 -26.69 6.47 -12.89
CA PRO A 113 -26.83 5.52 -13.97
C PRO A 113 -27.83 6.12 -14.97
N ILE A 114 -27.35 6.70 -16.06
CA ILE A 114 -28.21 7.03 -17.20
C ILE A 114 -28.83 5.69 -17.61
N GLY A 115 -30.12 5.57 -17.33
CA GLY A 115 -30.87 4.35 -17.49
C GLY A 115 -30.72 3.80 -18.90
N TYR A 116 -30.51 2.48 -18.97
CA TYR A 116 -30.53 1.66 -20.18
C TYR A 116 -31.94 1.61 -20.81
N ALA A 117 -32.52 2.76 -21.13
CA ALA A 117 -33.75 2.82 -21.90
C ALA A 117 -33.40 2.71 -23.39
N GLY A 118 -33.41 1.48 -23.90
CA GLY A 118 -33.83 1.22 -25.29
C GLY A 118 -32.82 1.43 -26.42
N VAL A 119 -31.51 1.24 -26.21
CA VAL A 119 -30.57 1.23 -27.36
C VAL A 119 -30.57 -0.14 -28.04
N ASN A 120 -31.34 -0.27 -29.11
CA ASN A 120 -31.22 -1.38 -30.07
C ASN A 120 -29.88 -1.21 -30.82
N LEU A 121 -28.84 -1.93 -30.41
CA LEU A 121 -27.50 -1.87 -31.01
C LEU A 121 -27.33 -3.04 -32.02
N PRO A 122 -27.25 -2.78 -33.35
CA PRO A 122 -26.98 -3.79 -34.37
C PRO A 122 -25.73 -4.69 -34.16
N PRO A 123 -24.66 -4.27 -33.44
CA PRO A 123 -23.54 -5.15 -33.07
C PRO A 123 -23.93 -6.37 -32.21
N LEU A 124 -25.12 -6.38 -31.61
CA LEU A 124 -25.58 -7.45 -30.71
C LEU A 124 -25.82 -8.79 -31.41
N THR A 125 -26.19 -8.83 -32.70
CA THR A 125 -26.60 -10.09 -33.35
C THR A 125 -25.43 -11.05 -33.55
N GLN A 126 -24.26 -10.54 -33.94
CA GLN A 126 -23.06 -11.34 -34.12
C GLN A 126 -22.39 -11.68 -32.79
N ALA A 127 -22.41 -10.75 -31.84
CA ALA A 127 -21.98 -11.05 -30.48
C ALA A 127 -22.86 -12.12 -29.82
N LYS A 128 -24.18 -12.08 -30.08
CA LYS A 128 -25.12 -13.13 -29.69
C LYS A 128 -24.80 -14.46 -30.35
N ALA A 129 -24.41 -14.47 -31.63
CA ALA A 129 -24.01 -15.69 -32.32
C ALA A 129 -22.81 -16.35 -31.62
N TYR A 130 -21.73 -15.61 -31.35
CA TYR A 130 -20.57 -16.13 -30.61
C TYR A 130 -20.93 -16.66 -29.21
N ILE A 131 -21.79 -15.95 -28.47
CA ILE A 131 -22.14 -16.31 -27.09
C ILE A 131 -23.10 -17.51 -27.03
N SER A 132 -23.98 -17.65 -28.02
CA SER A 132 -25.10 -18.61 -27.97
C SER A 132 -24.86 -19.89 -28.77
N ASP A 133 -23.87 -19.89 -29.66
CA ASP A 133 -23.60 -21.00 -30.59
C ASP A 133 -22.18 -21.57 -30.37
N ASP A 134 -22.11 -22.75 -29.76
CA ASP A 134 -20.84 -23.41 -29.45
C ASP A 134 -20.06 -23.83 -30.72
N ASP A 135 -20.72 -24.08 -31.85
CA ASP A 135 -20.06 -24.45 -33.12
C ASP A 135 -19.37 -23.22 -33.75
N VAL A 136 -20.06 -22.07 -33.75
CA VAL A 136 -19.47 -20.79 -34.21
C VAL A 136 -18.31 -20.40 -33.32
N ARG A 137 -18.50 -20.51 -32.00
CA ARG A 137 -17.48 -20.22 -31.00
C ARG A 137 -16.22 -21.09 -31.17
N ALA A 138 -16.38 -22.40 -31.36
CA ALA A 138 -15.28 -23.33 -31.60
C ALA A 138 -14.48 -22.95 -32.86
N GLN A 139 -15.15 -22.68 -33.97
CA GLN A 139 -14.51 -22.29 -35.22
C GLN A 139 -13.75 -20.95 -35.11
N VAL A 140 -14.33 -19.96 -34.43
CA VAL A 140 -13.66 -18.66 -34.20
C VAL A 140 -12.41 -18.85 -33.34
N LEU A 141 -12.50 -19.58 -32.24
CA LEU A 141 -11.35 -19.85 -31.38
C LEU A 141 -10.26 -20.65 -32.11
N GLN A 142 -10.63 -21.69 -32.87
CA GLN A 142 -9.69 -22.50 -33.63
C GLN A 142 -8.95 -21.65 -34.67
N ARG A 143 -9.66 -20.81 -35.43
CA ARG A 143 -9.05 -19.92 -36.41
C ARG A 143 -8.05 -18.94 -35.79
N ILE A 144 -8.33 -18.45 -34.58
CA ILE A 144 -7.40 -17.57 -33.86
C ILE A 144 -6.17 -18.36 -33.41
N LEU A 145 -6.36 -19.57 -32.85
CA LEU A 145 -5.27 -20.43 -32.41
C LEU A 145 -4.35 -20.82 -33.57
N ASP A 146 -4.90 -21.16 -34.74
CA ASP A 146 -4.13 -21.53 -35.94
C ASP A 146 -3.26 -20.38 -36.47
N ALA A 147 -3.59 -19.13 -36.12
CA ALA A 147 -2.84 -17.94 -36.52
C ALA A 147 -1.74 -17.53 -35.52
N LEU A 148 -1.73 -18.13 -34.32
CA LEU A 148 -0.75 -17.85 -33.28
C LEU A 148 0.53 -18.67 -33.48
N PRO A 149 1.68 -18.21 -32.96
CA PRO A 149 2.90 -19.01 -32.94
C PRO A 149 2.72 -20.26 -32.06
N GLU A 150 3.54 -21.29 -32.31
CA GLU A 150 3.52 -22.54 -31.51
C GLU A 150 3.99 -22.32 -30.06
N SER A 151 4.87 -21.34 -29.83
CA SER A 151 5.39 -20.98 -28.50
C SER A 151 5.85 -19.53 -28.45
N GLY A 152 5.96 -18.98 -27.24
CA GLY A 152 6.50 -17.64 -26.99
C GLY A 152 5.53 -16.69 -26.29
N ASN A 153 5.91 -15.41 -26.28
CA ASN A 153 5.16 -14.36 -25.59
C ASN A 153 4.18 -13.67 -26.54
N ILE A 154 2.93 -13.56 -26.10
CA ILE A 154 1.87 -12.86 -26.81
C ILE A 154 1.31 -11.72 -25.97
N PHE A 155 0.90 -10.66 -26.65
CA PHE A 155 0.21 -9.52 -26.06
C PHE A 155 -1.11 -9.31 -26.79
N ILE A 156 -2.21 -9.24 -26.05
CA ILE A 156 -3.56 -9.29 -26.64
C ILE A 156 -4.25 -7.94 -26.48
N ILE A 157 -4.82 -7.42 -27.56
CA ILE A 157 -5.74 -6.27 -27.53
C ILE A 157 -7.09 -6.71 -28.09
N GLY A 158 -8.12 -6.72 -27.26
CA GLY A 158 -9.50 -7.06 -27.64
C GLY A 158 -10.41 -5.83 -27.67
N HIS A 159 -11.03 -5.56 -28.82
CA HIS A 159 -11.98 -4.45 -29.00
C HIS A 159 -13.42 -4.94 -29.13
N SER A 160 -14.36 -4.33 -28.39
CA SER A 160 -15.78 -4.64 -28.52
C SER A 160 -16.06 -6.15 -28.40
N LEU A 161 -16.66 -6.83 -29.40
CA LEU A 161 -16.80 -8.30 -29.37
C LEU A 161 -15.46 -9.04 -29.21
N GLY A 162 -14.38 -8.50 -29.79
CA GLY A 162 -13.03 -9.05 -29.64
C GLY A 162 -12.55 -9.11 -28.19
N SER A 163 -13.07 -8.28 -27.28
CA SER A 163 -12.76 -8.40 -25.85
C SER A 163 -13.39 -9.63 -25.20
N VAL A 164 -14.61 -9.99 -25.63
CA VAL A 164 -15.31 -11.21 -25.18
C VAL A 164 -14.56 -12.46 -25.67
N ILE A 165 -14.15 -12.44 -26.94
CA ILE A 165 -13.35 -13.51 -27.54
C ILE A 165 -11.99 -13.62 -26.84
N ALA A 166 -11.32 -12.50 -26.56
CA ALA A 166 -10.05 -12.48 -25.83
C ALA A 166 -10.18 -13.11 -24.44
N ALA A 167 -11.21 -12.73 -23.67
CA ALA A 167 -11.46 -13.29 -22.34
C ALA A 167 -11.73 -14.81 -22.38
N ASP A 168 -12.38 -15.30 -23.43
CA ASP A 168 -12.58 -16.73 -23.63
C ASP A 168 -11.27 -17.45 -23.99
N LEU A 169 -10.51 -16.86 -24.92
CA LEU A 169 -9.25 -17.37 -25.43
C LEU A 169 -8.19 -17.55 -24.34
N ILE A 170 -8.05 -16.61 -23.39
CA ILE A 170 -6.98 -16.65 -22.37
C ILE A 170 -7.04 -17.90 -21.48
N SER A 171 -8.19 -18.56 -21.39
CA SER A 171 -8.36 -19.82 -20.65
C SER A 171 -8.05 -21.08 -21.47
N ARG A 172 -7.79 -20.93 -22.77
CA ARG A 172 -7.70 -22.01 -23.78
C ARG A 172 -6.40 -22.00 -24.59
N LEU A 173 -5.47 -21.11 -24.24
CA LEU A 173 -4.16 -21.05 -24.91
C LEU A 173 -3.30 -22.25 -24.50
N PRO A 174 -2.47 -22.80 -25.42
CA PRO A 174 -1.44 -23.78 -25.10
C PRO A 174 -0.51 -23.33 -23.97
N GLU A 175 0.05 -24.28 -23.22
CA GLU A 175 0.93 -23.98 -22.07
C GLU A 175 2.26 -23.34 -22.53
N GLU A 176 2.63 -23.53 -23.80
CA GLU A 176 3.79 -22.96 -24.47
C GLU A 176 3.63 -21.47 -24.80
N LEU A 177 2.41 -20.93 -24.67
CA LEU A 177 2.11 -19.50 -24.87
C LEU A 177 1.89 -18.78 -23.55
N THR A 178 2.70 -17.76 -23.33
CA THR A 178 2.60 -16.82 -22.21
C THR A 178 2.02 -15.51 -22.68
N ILE A 179 1.05 -14.98 -21.93
CA ILE A 179 0.37 -13.73 -22.24
C ILE A 179 1.03 -12.64 -21.40
N ASP A 180 1.84 -11.78 -22.01
CA ASP A 180 2.49 -10.67 -21.31
C ASP A 180 1.48 -9.68 -20.72
N GLY A 181 0.35 -9.52 -21.41
CA GLY A 181 -0.77 -8.70 -20.96
C GLY A 181 -1.98 -8.80 -21.88
N LEU A 182 -3.15 -8.49 -21.33
CA LEU A 182 -4.40 -8.34 -22.05
C LEU A 182 -4.92 -6.90 -21.86
N ILE A 183 -5.14 -6.21 -22.97
CA ILE A 183 -5.89 -4.96 -23.01
C ILE A 183 -7.27 -5.24 -23.60
N THR A 184 -8.32 -4.77 -22.93
CA THR A 184 -9.66 -4.70 -23.53
C THR A 184 -10.12 -3.26 -23.68
N ILE A 185 -10.69 -2.92 -24.84
CA ILE A 185 -11.17 -1.57 -25.17
C ILE A 185 -12.61 -1.61 -25.67
N GLY A 186 -13.46 -0.69 -25.19
CA GLY A 186 -14.89 -0.67 -25.55
C GLY A 186 -15.62 -1.98 -25.18
N SER A 187 -15.20 -2.63 -24.10
CA SER A 187 -15.60 -4.00 -23.77
C SER A 187 -17.03 -4.08 -23.23
N PRO A 188 -17.92 -4.92 -23.79
CA PRO A 188 -19.25 -5.14 -23.23
C PRO A 188 -19.28 -6.14 -22.06
N LEU A 189 -18.12 -6.70 -21.66
CA LEU A 189 -18.01 -7.73 -20.61
C LEU A 189 -18.50 -7.29 -19.23
N GLY A 190 -18.59 -5.98 -18.97
CA GLY A 190 -19.22 -5.46 -17.74
C GLY A 190 -20.72 -5.79 -17.64
N HIS A 191 -21.37 -6.07 -18.78
CA HIS A 191 -22.80 -6.34 -18.85
C HIS A 191 -23.11 -7.85 -18.71
N PRO A 192 -24.09 -8.26 -17.86
CA PRO A 192 -24.39 -9.67 -17.58
C PRO A 192 -24.66 -10.55 -18.81
N TYR A 193 -25.17 -9.96 -19.89
CA TYR A 193 -25.43 -10.67 -21.15
C TYR A 193 -24.16 -11.26 -21.78
N PHE A 194 -23.03 -10.56 -21.69
CA PHE A 194 -21.77 -10.95 -22.32
C PHE A 194 -20.84 -11.70 -21.35
N SER A 195 -21.02 -11.51 -20.04
CA SER A 195 -20.34 -12.28 -19.00
C SER A 195 -21.19 -13.47 -18.55
N ASN A 196 -21.38 -14.47 -19.43
CA ASN A 196 -22.20 -15.63 -19.08
C ASN A 196 -21.57 -16.45 -17.93
N ARG A 197 -22.37 -17.32 -17.29
CA ARG A 197 -21.94 -18.09 -16.11
C ARG A 197 -20.70 -18.96 -16.36
N ARG A 198 -20.53 -19.46 -17.60
CA ARG A 198 -19.38 -20.29 -18.00
C ARG A 198 -18.11 -19.45 -17.98
N LEU A 199 -18.08 -18.31 -18.67
CA LEU A 199 -16.92 -17.42 -18.72
C LEU A 199 -16.55 -16.89 -17.33
N THR A 200 -17.53 -16.50 -16.50
CA THR A 200 -17.25 -16.06 -15.12
C THR A 200 -16.72 -17.18 -14.23
N SER A 201 -17.08 -18.43 -14.49
CA SER A 201 -16.58 -19.59 -13.75
C SER A 201 -15.17 -19.96 -14.20
N ASP A 202 -14.90 -19.93 -15.51
CA ASP A 202 -13.58 -20.24 -16.07
C ASP A 202 -12.53 -19.18 -15.67
N LEU A 203 -12.97 -17.96 -15.35
CA LEU A 203 -12.15 -16.80 -14.97
C LEU A 203 -12.40 -16.33 -13.52
N GLU A 204 -12.83 -17.22 -12.63
CA GLU A 204 -12.93 -16.90 -11.19
C GLU A 204 -11.57 -16.47 -10.62
N THR A 205 -10.50 -17.07 -11.12
CA THR A 205 -9.11 -16.68 -10.84
C THR A 205 -8.37 -16.36 -12.14
N PRO A 206 -7.36 -15.47 -12.11
CA PRO A 206 -6.53 -15.22 -13.29
C PRO A 206 -5.88 -16.50 -13.81
N PRO A 207 -5.85 -16.74 -15.14
CA PRO A 207 -5.09 -17.84 -15.73
C PRO A 207 -3.59 -17.77 -15.40
N LEU A 208 -2.92 -18.91 -15.28
CA LEU A 208 -1.50 -18.98 -14.87
C LEU A 208 -0.54 -18.32 -15.86
N ASN A 209 -0.87 -18.41 -17.15
CA ASN A 209 -0.09 -17.83 -18.23
C ASN A 209 -0.44 -16.36 -18.49
N LEU A 210 -1.36 -15.76 -17.73
CA LEU A 210 -1.73 -14.35 -17.87
C LEU A 210 -0.85 -13.45 -16.99
N GLY A 211 -0.16 -12.49 -17.62
CA GLY A 211 0.63 -11.47 -16.97
C GLY A 211 -0.23 -10.49 -16.16
N TRP A 212 -1.16 -9.82 -16.84
CA TRP A 212 -2.13 -8.88 -16.26
C TRP A 212 -3.26 -8.60 -17.26
N TRP A 213 -4.39 -8.08 -16.78
CA TRP A 213 -5.50 -7.60 -17.63
C TRP A 213 -5.91 -6.18 -17.22
N VAL A 214 -5.79 -5.24 -18.17
CA VAL A 214 -6.31 -3.87 -18.06
C VAL A 214 -7.47 -3.67 -19.04
N ASN A 215 -8.59 -3.17 -18.54
CA ASN A 215 -9.71 -2.75 -19.37
C ASN A 215 -9.78 -1.23 -19.43
N PHE A 216 -9.76 -0.66 -20.63
CA PHE A 216 -10.01 0.76 -20.84
C PHE A 216 -11.43 1.00 -21.35
N TRP A 217 -12.14 1.90 -20.70
CA TRP A 217 -13.52 2.23 -21.06
C TRP A 217 -13.71 3.74 -21.21
N GLY A 218 -14.41 4.13 -22.27
CA GLY A 218 -14.80 5.50 -22.54
C GLY A 218 -16.08 5.86 -21.78
N ALA A 219 -16.11 7.01 -21.11
CA ALA A 219 -17.28 7.48 -20.37
C ALA A 219 -18.55 7.60 -21.23
N ARG A 220 -18.35 7.88 -22.52
CA ARG A 220 -19.40 8.14 -23.51
C ARG A 220 -19.60 6.96 -24.47
N ASP A 221 -18.90 5.85 -24.24
CA ASP A 221 -19.08 4.62 -25.00
C ASP A 221 -20.21 3.80 -24.37
N ALA A 222 -21.39 3.84 -25.00
CA ALA A 222 -22.56 3.09 -24.54
C ALA A 222 -22.38 1.57 -24.60
N VAL A 223 -21.48 1.07 -25.46
CA VAL A 223 -21.19 -0.37 -25.60
C VAL A 223 -20.30 -0.86 -24.45
N ALA A 224 -19.40 0.00 -23.95
CA ALA A 224 -18.62 -0.24 -22.73
C ALA A 224 -19.49 -0.25 -21.45
N ALA A 225 -20.81 -0.23 -21.62
CA ALA A 225 -21.81 -0.43 -20.59
C ALA A 225 -21.82 0.60 -19.45
N ALA A 226 -21.11 1.73 -19.63
CA ALA A 226 -20.83 2.73 -18.60
C ALA A 226 -20.31 2.13 -17.27
N ARG A 227 -19.76 0.91 -17.31
CA ARG A 227 -19.27 0.18 -16.14
C ARG A 227 -18.10 -0.70 -16.55
N GLY A 228 -17.04 -0.66 -15.74
CA GLY A 228 -15.83 -1.43 -15.99
C GLY A 228 -16.02 -2.96 -15.90
N VAL A 229 -15.09 -3.69 -16.50
CA VAL A 229 -15.06 -5.16 -16.57
C VAL A 229 -14.81 -5.78 -15.19
N SER A 230 -14.17 -5.05 -14.27
CA SER A 230 -13.94 -5.48 -12.88
C SER A 230 -15.24 -5.81 -12.12
N ALA A 231 -16.37 -5.27 -12.56
CA ALA A 231 -17.69 -5.61 -12.00
C ALA A 231 -18.05 -7.11 -12.15
N LYS A 232 -17.44 -7.80 -13.11
CA LYS A 232 -17.61 -9.23 -13.36
C LYS A 232 -16.35 -10.04 -13.07
N PHE A 233 -15.17 -9.44 -13.26
CA PHE A 233 -13.87 -10.07 -13.04
C PHE A 233 -13.05 -9.19 -12.08
N PRO A 234 -13.21 -9.31 -10.75
CA PRO A 234 -12.68 -8.34 -9.77
C PRO A 234 -11.16 -8.14 -9.77
N TRP A 235 -10.41 -9.01 -10.44
CA TRP A 235 -8.96 -8.96 -10.58
C TRP A 235 -8.48 -8.21 -11.85
N VAL A 236 -9.40 -7.65 -12.64
CA VAL A 236 -9.11 -6.80 -13.80
C VAL A 236 -8.98 -5.33 -13.37
N LEU A 237 -7.97 -4.63 -13.87
CA LEU A 237 -7.81 -3.19 -13.64
C LEU A 237 -8.61 -2.40 -14.66
N ASP A 238 -9.63 -1.65 -14.21
CA ASP A 238 -10.37 -0.73 -15.07
C ASP A 238 -9.73 0.67 -15.07
N GLN A 239 -9.49 1.20 -16.26
CA GLN A 239 -9.05 2.58 -16.46
C GLN A 239 -10.00 3.34 -17.38
N LYS A 240 -10.33 4.56 -16.98
CA LYS A 240 -11.21 5.43 -17.75
C LYS A 240 -10.38 6.26 -18.73
N VAL A 241 -10.78 6.29 -19.99
CA VAL A 241 -10.15 7.09 -21.06
C VAL A 241 -11.16 8.04 -21.70
N ASP A 242 -10.66 9.07 -22.39
CA ASP A 242 -11.51 9.97 -23.16
C ASP A 242 -11.41 9.63 -24.66
N THR A 243 -12.47 9.05 -25.21
CA THR A 243 -12.58 8.70 -26.62
C THR A 243 -13.37 9.74 -27.43
N GLY A 244 -13.58 10.94 -26.86
CA GLY A 244 -14.27 12.04 -27.53
C GLY A 244 -15.79 11.87 -27.58
N LEU A 245 -16.43 12.65 -28.46
CA LEU A 245 -17.89 12.69 -28.66
C LEU A 245 -18.35 11.98 -29.93
N THR A 246 -17.50 11.99 -30.97
CA THR A 246 -17.85 11.47 -32.29
C THR A 246 -17.32 10.04 -32.44
N ASN A 247 -18.24 9.08 -32.60
CA ASN A 247 -17.93 7.65 -32.69
C ASN A 247 -17.02 7.14 -31.55
N PRO A 248 -17.38 7.38 -30.26
CA PRO A 248 -16.52 7.09 -29.10
C PRO A 248 -16.19 5.61 -28.90
N HIS A 249 -16.84 4.72 -29.66
CA HIS A 249 -16.62 3.28 -29.65
C HIS A 249 -15.50 2.83 -30.62
N ALA A 250 -15.02 3.70 -31.50
CA ALA A 250 -14.00 3.32 -32.49
C ALA A 250 -12.69 2.90 -31.83
N SER A 251 -12.14 1.75 -32.25
CA SER A 251 -10.87 1.22 -31.75
C SER A 251 -9.71 2.18 -31.92
N SER A 252 -9.68 2.92 -33.04
CA SER A 252 -8.65 3.94 -33.33
C SER A 252 -8.64 5.08 -32.33
N LEU A 253 -9.79 5.48 -31.76
CA LEU A 253 -9.86 6.55 -30.76
C LEU A 253 -9.34 6.09 -29.40
N TYR A 254 -9.65 4.84 -29.01
CA TYR A 254 -9.02 4.23 -27.84
C TYR A 254 -7.51 4.13 -28.01
N LEU A 255 -7.02 3.61 -29.13
CA LEU A 255 -5.59 3.42 -29.34
C LEU A 255 -4.81 4.73 -29.59
N ALA A 256 -5.50 5.84 -29.84
CA ALA A 256 -4.91 7.17 -29.85
C ALA A 256 -4.71 7.76 -28.44
N ASP A 257 -5.30 7.16 -27.39
CA ASP A 257 -5.13 7.60 -26.01
C ASP A 257 -3.70 7.33 -25.52
N GLU A 258 -3.10 8.33 -24.88
CA GLU A 258 -1.73 8.27 -24.38
C GLU A 258 -1.53 7.16 -23.34
N THR A 259 -2.50 6.94 -22.47
CA THR A 259 -2.43 5.92 -21.39
C THR A 259 -2.37 4.52 -21.99
N ILE A 260 -3.17 4.28 -23.03
CA ILE A 260 -3.21 3.00 -23.74
C ILE A 260 -1.88 2.80 -24.47
N ALA A 261 -1.41 3.78 -25.23
CA ALA A 261 -0.13 3.69 -25.92
C ALA A 261 1.05 3.48 -24.95
N LYS A 262 1.06 4.17 -23.80
CA LYS A 262 2.07 3.96 -22.74
C LYS A 262 2.03 2.52 -22.21
N THR A 263 0.84 1.98 -21.98
CA THR A 263 0.65 0.58 -21.55
C THR A 263 1.19 -0.40 -22.59
N VAL A 264 0.84 -0.22 -23.86
CA VAL A 264 1.33 -1.04 -24.97
C VAL A 264 2.86 -0.94 -25.08
N GLY A 265 3.41 0.27 -25.06
CA GLY A 265 4.84 0.52 -25.20
C GLY A 265 5.67 -0.09 -24.07
N VAL A 266 5.25 0.09 -22.81
CA VAL A 266 5.95 -0.51 -21.64
C VAL A 266 6.02 -2.03 -21.75
N THR A 267 4.98 -2.64 -22.31
CA THR A 267 4.82 -4.10 -22.39
C THR A 267 5.59 -4.68 -23.56
N LEU A 268 5.34 -4.15 -24.77
CA LEU A 268 5.95 -4.65 -25.99
C LEU A 268 7.38 -4.17 -26.19
N LEU A 269 7.74 -2.98 -25.71
CA LEU A 269 9.02 -2.34 -26.05
C LEU A 269 9.89 -2.03 -24.81
N GLY A 270 9.36 -2.28 -23.61
CA GLY A 270 10.06 -2.03 -22.35
C GLY A 270 10.02 -0.56 -21.93
N SER A 271 10.90 -0.15 -21.02
CA SER A 271 11.01 1.26 -20.62
C SER A 271 11.67 2.09 -21.72
N THR A 272 11.11 3.26 -22.05
CA THR A 272 11.80 4.26 -22.90
C THR A 272 13.04 4.83 -22.22
N ASN A 273 13.10 4.77 -20.88
CA ASN A 273 14.28 5.14 -20.13
C ASN A 273 15.30 3.98 -20.17
N LYS A 274 16.02 3.88 -21.29
CA LYS A 274 17.10 2.90 -21.54
C LYS A 274 18.45 3.34 -20.98
N SER A 275 18.47 4.38 -20.13
CA SER A 275 19.72 4.81 -19.53
C SER A 275 20.24 3.69 -18.64
N VAL A 276 21.35 3.06 -19.04
CA VAL A 276 22.23 2.34 -18.11
C VAL A 276 22.70 3.42 -17.14
N VAL A 277 22.00 3.54 -16.01
CA VAL A 277 22.40 4.47 -14.97
C VAL A 277 23.67 3.89 -14.39
N LEU A 278 24.81 4.51 -14.71
CA LEU A 278 26.04 4.33 -13.98
C LEU A 278 25.69 4.53 -12.50
N GLY A 279 25.62 3.44 -11.73
CA GLY A 279 25.10 3.43 -10.36
C GLY A 279 25.80 4.47 -9.49
N SER A 280 27.11 4.61 -9.67
CA SER A 280 27.89 5.79 -9.30
C SER A 280 29.29 5.69 -9.90
N THR A 281 29.95 6.82 -10.18
CA THR A 281 31.42 6.91 -10.35
C THR A 281 32.07 7.67 -9.20
N SER A 282 31.28 8.03 -8.17
CA SER A 282 31.69 8.84 -7.03
C SER A 282 32.14 7.99 -5.85
N VAL A 283 32.93 8.59 -4.95
CA VAL A 283 33.14 8.06 -3.60
C VAL A 283 31.77 7.89 -2.94
N ASP A 284 31.52 6.72 -2.37
CA ASP A 284 30.23 6.38 -1.78
C ASP A 284 29.87 7.36 -0.64
N VAL A 285 28.59 7.74 -0.57
CA VAL A 285 28.09 8.72 0.40
C VAL A 285 27.20 8.04 1.43
N ARG A 286 27.21 8.57 2.66
CA ARG A 286 26.33 8.07 3.72
C ARG A 286 24.89 8.53 3.51
N PHE A 287 23.95 7.78 4.08
CA PHE A 287 22.57 8.22 4.26
C PHE A 287 22.52 9.47 5.15
N ASP A 288 21.54 10.34 4.90
CA ASP A 288 21.28 11.51 5.74
C ASP A 288 20.62 11.04 7.05
N ASP A 289 20.80 11.76 8.16
CA ASP A 289 20.15 11.40 9.45
C ASP A 289 18.61 11.31 9.33
N SER A 290 18.02 12.14 8.46
CA SER A 290 16.58 12.10 8.19
C SER A 290 16.12 10.87 7.40
N GLU A 291 17.03 10.17 6.73
CA GLU A 291 16.75 8.93 5.99
C GLU A 291 16.93 7.69 6.88
N TRP A 292 17.56 7.84 8.04
CA TRP A 292 17.85 6.74 8.96
C TRP A 292 16.62 5.90 9.32
N PRO A 293 15.44 6.47 9.66
CA PRO A 293 14.26 5.66 9.98
C PRO A 293 13.80 4.78 8.82
N LEU A 294 14.01 5.23 7.57
CA LEU A 294 13.64 4.47 6.38
C LEU A 294 14.54 3.25 6.22
N ILE A 295 15.84 3.41 6.41
CA ILE A 295 16.79 2.30 6.35
C ILE A 295 16.56 1.32 7.51
N ALA A 296 16.36 1.84 8.73
CA ALA A 296 16.06 1.02 9.90
C ALA A 296 14.74 0.24 9.77
N GLY A 297 13.70 0.87 9.23
CA GLY A 297 12.41 0.22 9.01
C GLY A 297 12.47 -0.85 7.92
N LEU A 298 13.14 -0.59 6.79
CA LEU A 298 13.37 -1.61 5.76
C LEU A 298 14.17 -2.79 6.32
N ARG A 299 15.23 -2.50 7.10
CA ARG A 299 16.04 -3.54 7.75
C ARG A 299 15.21 -4.37 8.73
N TYR A 300 14.36 -3.74 9.53
CA TYR A 300 13.49 -4.44 10.47
C TYR A 300 12.48 -5.36 9.73
N LEU A 301 11.89 -4.89 8.63
CA LEU A 301 11.03 -5.72 7.77
C LEU A 301 11.78 -6.92 7.19
N TYR A 302 13.00 -6.72 6.71
CA TYR A 302 13.85 -7.82 6.23
C TYR A 302 14.08 -8.87 7.30
N LEU A 303 14.44 -8.46 8.52
CA LEU A 303 14.66 -9.38 9.64
C LEU A 303 13.38 -10.14 10.02
N ILE A 304 12.21 -9.50 9.97
CA ILE A 304 10.92 -10.18 10.16
C ILE A 304 10.70 -11.25 9.09
N GLU A 305 11.00 -10.96 7.82
CA GLU A 305 10.87 -11.94 6.73
C GLU A 305 11.80 -13.14 6.94
N VAL A 306 13.04 -12.92 7.35
CA VAL A 306 14.00 -13.99 7.67
C VAL A 306 13.41 -14.93 8.70
N TYR A 307 12.90 -14.38 9.81
CA TYR A 307 12.33 -15.19 10.89
C TYR A 307 10.98 -15.85 10.55
N LEU A 308 10.19 -15.26 9.66
CA LEU A 308 9.02 -15.93 9.07
C LEU A 308 9.46 -17.14 8.21
N GLY A 309 10.59 -17.02 7.50
CA GLY A 309 11.18 -18.09 6.71
C GLY A 309 11.68 -19.27 7.54
N GLU A 310 12.09 -19.04 8.78
CA GLU A 310 12.54 -20.08 9.72
C GLU A 310 11.40 -20.87 10.38
N GLU A 311 10.15 -20.40 10.27
CA GLU A 311 9.02 -21.13 10.83
C GLU A 311 8.89 -22.51 10.19
N LYS A 312 8.52 -23.53 10.98
CA LYS A 312 8.36 -24.91 10.48
C LYS A 312 7.36 -25.04 9.32
N LYS A 313 6.43 -24.09 9.21
CA LYS A 313 5.41 -24.01 8.17
C LYS A 313 5.23 -22.53 7.79
N PRO A 314 6.11 -21.96 6.97
CA PRO A 314 6.10 -20.53 6.63
C PRO A 314 4.80 -20.07 5.95
N GLY A 315 4.05 -21.03 5.39
CA GLY A 315 2.65 -20.88 5.01
C GLY A 315 2.36 -19.70 4.08
N ASP A 316 1.09 -19.31 4.05
CA ASP A 316 0.62 -18.18 3.23
C ASP A 316 1.16 -16.83 3.77
N LYS A 317 1.58 -16.78 5.04
CA LYS A 317 1.99 -15.54 5.72
C LYS A 317 3.31 -15.02 5.16
N LEU A 318 4.32 -15.88 5.03
CA LEU A 318 5.62 -15.51 4.43
C LEU A 318 5.45 -15.00 3.00
N GLN A 319 4.64 -15.68 2.19
CA GLN A 319 4.44 -15.28 0.78
C GLN A 319 3.80 -13.90 0.66
N ARG A 320 2.78 -13.60 1.48
CA ARG A 320 2.16 -12.26 1.53
C ARG A 320 3.15 -11.21 2.06
N PHE A 321 3.92 -11.55 3.09
CA PHE A 321 4.88 -10.64 3.70
C PHE A 321 6.00 -10.27 2.72
N SER A 322 6.57 -11.26 2.04
CA SER A 322 7.62 -11.06 1.03
C SER A 322 7.16 -10.11 -0.07
N GLN A 323 5.95 -10.33 -0.58
CA GLN A 323 5.33 -9.46 -1.59
C GLN A 323 5.07 -8.04 -1.07
N ALA A 324 4.55 -7.90 0.15
CA ALA A 324 4.34 -6.60 0.77
C ALA A 324 5.67 -5.85 0.96
N ARG A 325 6.73 -6.53 1.44
CA ARG A 325 8.05 -5.92 1.62
C ARG A 325 8.64 -5.46 0.29
N LYS A 326 8.52 -6.26 -0.78
CA LYS A 326 8.96 -5.82 -2.13
C LYS A 326 8.34 -4.50 -2.54
N PHE A 327 7.02 -4.40 -2.41
CA PHE A 327 6.30 -3.19 -2.80
C PHE A 327 6.73 -1.98 -1.97
N VAL A 328 6.80 -2.15 -0.65
CA VAL A 328 7.24 -1.10 0.27
C VAL A 328 8.68 -0.66 -0.03
N GLN A 329 9.61 -1.60 -0.18
CA GLN A 329 11.01 -1.31 -0.47
C GLN A 329 11.17 -0.63 -1.83
N HIS A 330 10.51 -1.14 -2.88
CA HIS A 330 10.53 -0.50 -4.20
C HIS A 330 10.09 0.96 -4.11
N LYS A 331 8.98 1.23 -3.43
CA LYS A 331 8.43 2.58 -3.29
C LYS A 331 9.38 3.49 -2.50
N VAL A 332 9.84 3.06 -1.32
CA VAL A 332 10.78 3.82 -0.48
C VAL A 332 12.06 4.15 -1.25
N VAL A 333 12.69 3.14 -1.86
CA VAL A 333 13.98 3.31 -2.58
C VAL A 333 13.80 4.22 -3.81
N THR A 334 12.74 4.01 -4.60
CA THR A 334 12.46 4.83 -5.79
C THR A 334 12.23 6.29 -5.40
N GLU A 335 11.45 6.54 -4.34
CA GLU A 335 11.23 7.90 -3.86
C GLU A 335 12.51 8.51 -3.27
N MET A 336 13.37 7.75 -2.57
CA MET A 336 14.63 8.27 -2.02
C MET A 336 15.59 8.69 -3.13
N ILE A 337 15.75 7.84 -4.15
CA ILE A 337 16.56 8.15 -5.33
C ILE A 337 15.97 9.37 -6.06
N GLY A 338 14.65 9.40 -6.26
CA GLY A 338 13.95 10.51 -6.90
C GLY A 338 14.12 11.83 -6.14
N ASN A 339 13.98 11.82 -4.82
CA ASN A 339 14.13 12.99 -3.96
C ASN A 339 15.56 13.53 -3.97
N ARG A 340 16.57 12.65 -3.87
CA ARG A 340 17.98 13.04 -3.99
C ARG A 340 18.29 13.65 -5.36
N LYS A 341 17.84 13.01 -6.46
CA LYS A 341 17.99 13.55 -7.82
C LYS A 341 17.34 14.93 -7.99
N LYS A 342 16.11 15.10 -7.46
CA LYS A 342 15.39 16.38 -7.51
C LYS A 342 16.12 17.52 -6.80
N HIS A 343 16.84 17.21 -5.72
CA HIS A 343 17.62 18.17 -4.93
C HIS A 343 19.11 18.16 -5.28
N GLU A 344 19.50 17.55 -6.41
CA GLU A 344 20.90 17.47 -6.87
C GLU A 344 21.87 16.88 -5.82
N LYS A 345 21.37 16.00 -4.93
CA LYS A 345 22.17 15.28 -3.93
C LYS A 345 22.77 14.00 -4.53
N PRO A 346 24.00 13.62 -4.13
CA PRO A 346 24.58 12.33 -4.52
C PRO A 346 23.74 11.18 -3.98
N VAL A 347 23.68 10.05 -4.69
CA VAL A 347 22.87 8.88 -4.30
C VAL A 347 23.80 7.80 -3.72
N PRO A 348 23.59 7.34 -2.47
CA PRO A 348 24.34 6.22 -1.89
C PRO A 348 24.27 4.97 -2.76
N SER A 349 25.39 4.26 -2.93
CA SER A 349 25.46 3.04 -3.76
C SER A 349 24.54 1.95 -3.21
N ALA A 350 24.40 1.88 -1.88
CA ALA A 350 23.48 0.99 -1.19
C ALA A 350 21.99 1.20 -1.57
N LEU A 351 21.58 2.39 -2.04
CA LEU A 351 20.22 2.56 -2.57
C LEU A 351 20.03 1.79 -3.87
N TYR A 352 21.03 1.78 -4.76
CA TYR A 352 20.97 1.03 -6.01
C TYR A 352 20.98 -0.49 -5.78
N GLU A 353 21.70 -0.96 -4.76
CA GLU A 353 21.69 -2.38 -4.35
C GLU A 353 20.32 -2.83 -3.83
N MET A 354 19.54 -1.91 -3.26
CA MET A 354 18.18 -2.19 -2.79
C MET A 354 17.10 -2.06 -3.87
N VAL A 355 17.44 -1.56 -5.07
CA VAL A 355 16.47 -1.44 -6.18
C VAL A 355 15.97 -2.81 -6.56
N ILE A 356 14.65 -2.91 -6.66
CA ILE A 356 13.95 -4.08 -7.18
C ILE A 356 13.02 -3.65 -8.30
N GLU A 357 13.08 -4.34 -9.43
CA GLU A 357 12.10 -4.19 -10.48
C GLU A 357 10.88 -5.09 -10.17
N LEU A 358 9.74 -4.46 -9.94
CA LEU A 358 8.50 -5.20 -9.71
C LEU A 358 8.09 -5.95 -10.99
N GLY A 359 7.64 -7.20 -10.82
CA GLY A 359 7.11 -8.04 -11.89
C GLY A 359 8.13 -8.80 -12.73
N THR A 360 9.44 -8.52 -12.61
CA THR A 360 10.50 -9.24 -13.35
C THR A 360 11.10 -10.39 -12.54
N SER A 361 11.21 -10.26 -11.21
CA SER A 361 11.73 -11.28 -10.30
C SER A 361 10.62 -11.94 -9.47
N VAL A 362 9.67 -12.57 -10.16
CA VAL A 362 8.47 -13.15 -9.55
C VAL A 362 8.85 -14.29 -8.60
N GLY A 363 8.55 -14.14 -7.31
CA GLY A 363 8.85 -15.13 -6.27
C GLY A 363 10.25 -15.01 -5.60
N SER A 364 11.14 -14.11 -6.06
CA SER A 364 12.30 -13.74 -5.25
C SER A 364 11.86 -12.93 -4.01
N SER A 365 12.72 -12.74 -3.02
CA SER A 365 12.50 -11.73 -1.99
C SER A 365 13.09 -10.38 -2.44
N ALA A 366 12.76 -9.29 -1.76
CA ALA A 366 13.44 -8.02 -2.01
C ALA A 366 14.91 -8.09 -1.55
N PRO A 367 15.84 -7.33 -2.17
CA PRO A 367 17.22 -7.28 -1.71
C PRO A 367 17.33 -6.93 -0.22
N GLU A 368 18.38 -7.41 0.44
CA GLU A 368 18.67 -7.13 1.84
C GLU A 368 19.03 -5.63 2.00
N PRO A 369 18.32 -4.88 2.85
CA PRO A 369 18.70 -3.52 3.18
C PRO A 369 19.99 -3.49 3.99
N PRO A 370 20.89 -2.49 3.82
CA PRO A 370 22.11 -2.41 4.62
C PRO A 370 21.78 -2.26 6.11
N SER A 371 22.74 -2.62 6.96
CA SER A 371 22.65 -2.26 8.38
C SER A 371 22.60 -0.73 8.51
N PRO A 372 21.67 -0.17 9.32
CA PRO A 372 21.60 1.27 9.52
C PRO A 372 22.88 1.74 10.22
N THR A 373 23.26 2.99 10.03
CA THR A 373 24.38 3.57 10.77
C THR A 373 24.09 3.51 12.28
N PRO A 374 25.04 3.06 13.13
CA PRO A 374 24.84 3.04 14.56
C PRO A 374 24.47 4.43 15.10
N ILE A 375 23.54 4.45 16.05
CA ILE A 375 23.10 5.65 16.77
C ILE A 375 23.41 5.50 18.26
N ASP A 376 23.64 6.62 18.95
CA ASP A 376 23.85 6.62 20.39
C ASP A 376 22.67 5.98 21.12
N LYS A 377 22.96 5.31 22.24
CA LYS A 377 21.96 4.55 22.98
C LYS A 377 20.80 5.44 23.45
N GLU A 378 21.07 6.67 23.89
CA GLU A 378 20.02 7.62 24.27
C GLU A 378 19.06 7.94 23.12
N VAL A 379 19.58 8.10 21.90
CA VAL A 379 18.77 8.30 20.70
C VAL A 379 18.00 7.02 20.38
N ALA A 380 18.62 5.84 20.54
CA ALA A 380 17.96 4.55 20.31
C ALA A 380 16.78 4.31 21.27
N LEU A 381 16.89 4.72 22.55
CA LEU A 381 15.80 4.62 23.53
C LEU A 381 14.58 5.48 23.15
N GLN A 382 14.78 6.54 22.36
CA GLN A 382 13.72 7.40 21.86
C GLN A 382 13.13 6.85 20.56
N VAL A 383 13.99 6.51 19.60
CA VAL A 383 13.60 6.25 18.20
C VAL A 383 13.06 4.83 17.98
N LEU A 384 13.63 3.83 18.63
CA LEU A 384 13.28 2.42 18.37
C LEU A 384 11.89 2.00 18.88
N PRO A 385 11.40 2.46 20.05
CA PRO A 385 10.02 2.17 20.46
C PRO A 385 8.98 2.65 19.44
N LEU A 386 9.25 3.81 18.82
CA LEU A 386 8.44 4.35 17.73
C LEU A 386 8.48 3.41 16.51
N LEU A 387 9.68 3.10 16.02
CA LEU A 387 9.88 2.24 14.86
C LEU A 387 9.21 0.86 15.01
N PHE A 388 9.30 0.24 16.18
CA PHE A 388 8.76 -1.09 16.44
C PHE A 388 7.23 -1.14 16.57
N THR A 389 6.61 0.02 16.76
CA THR A 389 5.15 0.18 16.87
C THR A 389 4.51 0.51 15.52
N GLU A 390 5.27 1.05 14.57
CA GLU A 390 4.77 1.48 13.27
C GLU A 390 4.30 0.33 12.37
N ASN A 391 3.26 0.60 11.58
CA ASN A 391 2.82 -0.30 10.51
C ASN A 391 3.66 -0.08 9.25
N LEU A 392 4.86 -0.65 9.27
CA LEU A 392 5.83 -0.52 8.19
C LEU A 392 5.37 -1.16 6.86
N LEU A 393 4.33 -2.00 6.88
CA LEU A 393 3.76 -2.68 5.71
C LEU A 393 2.45 -2.07 5.19
N HIS A 394 2.02 -0.90 5.67
CA HIS A 394 0.79 -0.30 5.17
C HIS A 394 0.80 -0.15 3.61
N PRO A 395 -0.30 -0.49 2.91
CA PRO A 395 -1.64 -0.84 3.41
C PRO A 395 -1.88 -2.36 3.61
N PHE A 396 -0.86 -3.21 3.58
CA PHE A 396 -1.02 -4.66 3.50
C PHE A 396 -1.45 -5.35 4.81
N GLU A 397 -1.36 -4.66 5.96
CA GLU A 397 -1.88 -5.08 7.28
C GLU A 397 -1.64 -6.57 7.63
N ILE A 398 -0.38 -7.00 7.63
CA ILE A 398 -0.02 -8.40 7.91
C ILE A 398 0.33 -8.55 9.40
N ASP A 399 -0.42 -9.39 10.11
CA ASP A 399 -0.19 -9.65 11.53
C ASP A 399 1.01 -10.56 11.77
N ILE A 400 1.94 -10.10 12.62
CA ILE A 400 3.22 -10.74 12.91
C ILE A 400 3.26 -11.16 14.36
N ASP A 401 3.53 -12.44 14.58
CA ASP A 401 3.61 -13.03 15.90
C ASP A 401 4.65 -12.31 16.77
N LYS A 402 4.32 -12.10 18.05
CA LYS A 402 5.17 -11.32 18.97
C LYS A 402 6.61 -11.88 19.02
N ASP A 403 6.75 -13.21 19.03
CA ASP A 403 8.06 -13.86 19.10
C ASP A 403 8.95 -13.54 17.88
N ILE A 404 8.35 -13.44 16.69
CA ILE A 404 9.06 -13.06 15.46
C ILE A 404 9.51 -11.59 15.55
N ARG A 405 8.61 -10.69 15.99
CA ARG A 405 8.96 -9.28 16.21
C ARG A 405 10.09 -9.11 17.22
N VAL A 406 10.06 -9.88 18.32
CA VAL A 406 11.13 -9.87 19.34
C VAL A 406 12.46 -10.34 18.74
N LYS A 407 12.49 -11.44 17.98
CA LYS A 407 13.72 -11.90 17.33
C LYS A 407 14.29 -10.85 16.37
N ALA A 408 13.45 -10.29 15.50
CA ALA A 408 13.86 -9.23 14.58
C ALA A 408 14.37 -7.97 15.30
N ALA A 409 13.73 -7.56 16.40
CA ALA A 409 14.14 -6.40 17.19
C ALA A 409 15.50 -6.62 17.88
N ARG A 410 15.77 -7.84 18.36
CA ARG A 410 17.07 -8.22 18.94
C ARG A 410 18.19 -8.10 17.91
N ASP A 411 17.96 -8.56 16.69
CA ASP A 411 18.96 -8.51 15.63
C ASP A 411 19.17 -7.10 15.09
N LEU A 412 18.10 -6.30 14.97
CA LEU A 412 18.23 -4.89 14.59
C LEU A 412 19.08 -4.13 15.61
N THR A 413 18.77 -4.29 16.91
CA THR A 413 19.53 -3.61 17.98
C THR A 413 20.98 -4.09 18.06
N ALA A 414 21.24 -5.38 17.84
CA ALA A 414 22.60 -5.90 17.70
C ALA A 414 23.35 -5.28 16.52
N GLY A 415 22.67 -5.14 15.37
CA GLY A 415 23.22 -4.47 14.18
C GLY A 415 23.53 -2.99 14.38
N LEU A 416 22.87 -2.33 15.34
CA LEU A 416 23.12 -0.95 15.75
C LEU A 416 24.22 -0.81 16.82
N HIS A 417 24.99 -1.88 17.07
CA HIS A 417 26.02 -1.96 18.11
C HIS A 417 25.49 -1.84 19.55
N HIS A 418 24.19 -2.08 19.75
CA HIS A 418 23.59 -2.27 21.07
C HIS A 418 23.51 -3.76 21.40
N THR A 419 23.15 -4.10 22.64
CA THR A 419 22.91 -5.52 22.96
C THR A 419 21.57 -5.96 22.39
N GLY A 420 21.48 -7.20 21.89
CA GLY A 420 20.19 -7.73 21.47
C GLY A 420 19.14 -7.77 22.60
N LYS A 421 19.56 -7.74 23.87
CA LYS A 421 18.63 -7.63 25.01
C LYS A 421 17.80 -6.34 24.96
N LEU A 422 18.37 -5.25 24.43
CA LEU A 422 17.69 -3.97 24.30
C LEU A 422 16.43 -4.06 23.43
N GLY A 423 16.52 -4.72 22.27
CA GLY A 423 15.36 -4.86 21.36
C GLY A 423 14.19 -5.60 22.01
N LYS A 424 14.48 -6.65 22.77
CA LYS A 424 13.45 -7.36 23.56
C LYS A 424 12.88 -6.46 24.66
N GLN A 425 13.74 -5.76 25.40
CA GLN A 425 13.35 -4.87 26.48
C GLN A 425 12.41 -3.75 25.99
N ILE A 426 12.70 -3.13 24.85
CA ILE A 426 11.82 -2.10 24.25
C ILE A 426 10.41 -2.66 24.01
N LEU A 427 10.30 -3.85 23.41
CA LEU A 427 8.99 -4.46 23.14
C LEU A 427 8.26 -4.89 24.41
N ASP A 428 8.98 -5.35 25.43
CA ASP A 428 8.41 -5.72 26.72
C ASP A 428 7.94 -4.47 27.50
N ASP A 429 8.72 -3.38 27.48
CA ASP A 429 8.37 -2.11 28.12
C ASP A 429 7.18 -1.42 27.39
N LEU A 430 7.10 -1.50 26.05
CA LEU A 430 5.91 -1.10 25.28
C LEU A 430 4.65 -1.84 25.75
N ASP A 431 4.71 -3.17 25.89
CA ASP A 431 3.59 -3.96 26.37
C ASP A 431 3.23 -3.64 27.84
N LEU A 432 4.24 -3.43 28.70
CA LEU A 432 4.08 -3.09 30.12
C LEU A 432 3.37 -1.74 30.29
N VAL A 433 3.87 -0.69 29.64
CA VAL A 433 3.31 0.65 29.74
C VAL A 433 1.90 0.68 29.15
N ASN A 434 1.68 0.02 28.01
CA ASN A 434 0.35 -0.10 27.43
C ASN A 434 -0.63 -0.82 28.38
N ALA A 435 -0.19 -1.87 29.09
CA ALA A 435 -1.02 -2.54 30.09
C ALA A 435 -1.38 -1.62 31.28
N LYS A 436 -0.43 -0.80 31.74
CA LYS A 436 -0.65 0.19 32.81
C LYS A 436 -1.64 1.27 32.38
N LEU A 437 -1.49 1.81 31.17
CA LEU A 437 -2.38 2.84 30.60
C LEU A 437 -3.78 2.30 30.26
N SER A 438 -3.92 1.05 29.85
CA SER A 438 -5.23 0.47 29.49
C SER A 438 -6.02 -0.07 30.69
N GLY A 439 -5.40 -0.28 31.86
CA GLY A 439 -6.09 -0.65 33.11
C GLY A 439 -6.84 -1.97 33.02
N ASN A 440 -6.24 -2.99 32.41
CA ASN A 440 -6.79 -4.34 32.19
C ASN A 440 -8.04 -4.42 31.29
N LYS A 441 -8.49 -3.31 30.68
CA LYS A 441 -9.44 -3.37 29.54
C LYS A 441 -8.69 -3.87 28.30
N ARG A 442 -9.40 -4.54 27.38
CA ARG A 442 -8.82 -4.98 26.11
C ARG A 442 -8.35 -3.72 25.35
N SER A 443 -7.06 -3.43 25.41
CA SER A 443 -6.47 -2.24 24.78
C SER A 443 -6.81 -2.22 23.29
N SER A 444 -7.28 -1.07 22.82
CA SER A 444 -7.54 -0.79 21.41
C SER A 444 -6.22 -0.75 20.62
N PHE A 445 -5.12 -0.37 21.26
CA PHE A 445 -3.80 -0.14 20.64
C PHE A 445 -3.25 -1.39 19.94
N ARG A 446 -3.48 -2.58 20.50
CA ARG A 446 -3.07 -3.87 19.89
C ARG A 446 -3.82 -4.23 18.60
N LYS A 447 -4.94 -3.56 18.30
CA LYS A 447 -5.74 -3.78 17.07
C LYS A 447 -5.49 -2.74 15.99
N TYR A 448 -4.65 -1.77 16.30
CA TYR A 448 -4.57 -0.51 15.60
C TYR A 448 -3.08 -0.18 15.39
N GLY A 449 -2.43 -0.93 14.51
CA GLY A 449 -1.67 -0.23 13.49
C GLY A 449 -2.68 0.61 12.70
N ILE A 450 -3.10 1.75 13.28
CA ILE A 450 -4.16 2.61 12.73
C ILE A 450 -3.76 2.95 11.30
N ALA A 451 -4.74 2.95 10.41
CA ALA A 451 -4.64 3.31 8.99
C ALA A 451 -3.87 4.62 8.80
N GLY A 452 -2.54 4.50 8.74
CA GLY A 452 -1.61 5.60 8.63
C GLY A 452 -1.14 5.81 7.22
N VAL A 453 -0.61 6.99 6.96
CA VAL A 453 0.12 7.28 5.73
C VAL A 453 1.30 6.30 5.71
N GLY A 454 1.19 5.25 4.89
CA GLY A 454 2.10 4.11 5.00
C GLY A 454 3.57 4.50 4.92
N PHE A 455 4.45 3.69 5.51
CA PHE A 455 5.88 3.93 5.66
C PHE A 455 6.60 4.52 4.43
N ALA A 456 6.13 4.18 3.23
CA ALA A 456 6.64 4.70 1.98
C ALA A 456 6.31 6.18 1.68
N ALA A 457 5.20 6.74 2.17
CA ALA A 457 4.80 8.12 1.89
C ALA A 457 5.58 9.19 2.69
N VAL A 458 6.48 8.77 3.60
CA VAL A 458 7.43 9.65 4.32
C VAL A 458 8.44 10.31 3.40
N VAL A 459 8.78 9.69 2.28
CA VAL A 459 9.85 10.22 1.42
C VAL A 459 9.42 11.49 0.69
N VAL A 460 8.11 11.66 0.42
CA VAL A 460 7.56 12.92 -0.11
C VAL A 460 7.62 14.05 0.93
N ALA A 461 7.41 13.74 2.22
CA ALA A 461 7.40 14.74 3.29
C ALA A 461 8.80 15.19 3.73
N THR A 462 9.80 14.30 3.69
CA THR A 462 11.20 14.60 4.07
C THR A 462 11.92 15.55 3.11
N GLY A 463 11.42 15.71 1.88
CA GLY A 463 11.88 16.77 0.96
C GLY A 463 11.19 18.14 1.17
N GLY A 464 10.04 18.18 1.85
CA GLY A 464 9.24 19.41 2.08
C GLY A 464 9.33 19.96 3.50
N LEU A 465 9.60 19.11 4.49
CA LEU A 465 9.92 19.50 5.86
C LEU A 465 11.43 19.67 5.98
N ALA A 466 11.95 20.73 5.38
CA ALA A 466 13.15 21.36 5.93
C ALA A 466 12.75 21.92 7.30
N LEU A 467 12.66 21.06 8.31
CA LEU A 467 12.73 21.51 9.70
C LEU A 467 14.06 22.23 9.77
N ALA A 468 14.00 23.56 9.84
CA ALA A 468 15.15 24.39 10.11
C ALA A 468 15.80 23.78 11.35
N ALA A 469 16.92 23.09 11.17
CA ALA A 469 17.69 22.59 12.29
C ALA A 469 18.03 23.83 13.09
N ALA A 470 17.34 24.04 14.21
CA ALA A 470 17.74 25.07 15.15
C ALA A 470 19.23 24.84 15.42
N PRO A 471 20.10 25.86 15.31
CA PRO A 471 21.53 25.69 15.50
C PRO A 471 21.79 24.95 16.82
N GLY A 472 22.38 23.74 16.74
CA GLY A 472 22.66 22.89 17.90
C GLY A 472 21.82 21.61 18.05
N LEU A 473 20.85 21.33 17.19
CA LEU A 473 20.13 20.05 17.19
C LEU A 473 21.03 18.90 16.68
N ALA A 474 21.53 18.07 17.61
CA ALA A 474 22.28 16.85 17.33
C ALA A 474 21.40 15.77 16.67
N GLY A 475 22.01 14.85 15.90
CA GLY A 475 21.35 13.92 14.95
C GLY A 475 20.10 13.18 15.44
N GLY A 476 19.95 12.91 16.75
CA GLY A 476 18.74 12.31 17.30
C GLY A 476 17.46 13.13 17.07
N ALA A 477 17.55 14.47 17.14
CA ALA A 477 16.40 15.33 16.88
C ALA A 477 15.96 15.31 15.41
N MET A 478 16.90 15.14 14.47
CA MET A 478 16.58 14.99 13.04
C MET A 478 15.90 13.64 12.75
N ILE A 479 16.33 12.56 13.40
CA ILE A 479 15.73 11.22 13.24
C ILE A 479 14.29 11.21 13.77
N THR A 480 14.06 11.76 14.96
CA THR A 480 12.71 11.86 15.55
C THR A 480 11.81 12.78 14.73
N SER A 481 12.35 13.86 14.17
CA SER A 481 11.66 14.75 13.24
C SER A 481 11.29 14.08 11.90
N ALA A 482 12.13 13.18 11.40
CA ALA A 482 11.80 12.40 10.22
C ALA A 482 10.69 11.38 10.53
N LEU A 483 10.69 10.76 11.72
CA LEU A 483 9.57 9.95 12.20
C LEU A 483 8.26 10.75 12.33
N ALA A 484 8.34 12.00 12.76
CA ALA A 484 7.18 12.90 12.79
C ALA A 484 6.50 13.09 11.41
N SER A 485 7.21 12.84 10.31
CA SER A 485 6.68 12.97 8.96
C SER A 485 5.85 11.75 8.47
N PHE A 486 5.67 10.70 9.29
CA PHE A 486 4.79 9.53 9.02
C PHE A 486 3.27 9.86 8.87
N GLY A 487 2.91 11.14 8.71
CA GLY A 487 1.59 11.63 8.29
C GLY A 487 0.48 11.52 9.34
N PRO A 488 -0.55 12.39 9.27
CA PRO A 488 -1.55 12.55 10.35
C PRO A 488 -2.45 11.33 10.60
N GLY A 489 -2.41 10.30 9.73
CA GLY A 489 -3.15 9.06 9.91
C GLY A 489 -2.44 7.99 10.76
N GLY A 490 -1.11 8.09 10.93
CA GLY A 490 -0.33 7.20 11.80
C GLY A 490 -0.25 7.77 13.21
N MET A 491 -0.12 6.92 14.24
CA MET A 491 -0.02 7.41 15.62
C MET A 491 1.13 8.42 15.77
N ILE A 492 2.28 8.18 15.14
CA ILE A 492 3.45 9.06 15.29
C ILE A 492 3.27 10.38 14.52
N GLY A 493 2.73 10.36 13.31
CA GLY A 493 2.48 11.60 12.59
C GLY A 493 1.36 12.44 13.21
N GLY A 494 0.31 11.81 13.75
CA GLY A 494 -0.72 12.50 14.55
C GLY A 494 -0.15 13.15 15.81
N LEU A 495 0.63 12.40 16.59
CA LEU A 495 1.31 12.90 17.80
C LEU A 495 2.37 13.98 17.50
N ALA A 496 3.03 13.92 16.36
CA ALA A 496 3.99 14.93 15.95
C ALA A 496 3.33 16.20 15.41
N THR A 497 2.27 16.07 14.60
CA THR A 497 1.48 17.22 14.13
C THR A 497 0.76 17.94 15.27
N SER A 498 0.40 17.23 16.34
CA SER A 498 -0.11 17.83 17.57
C SER A 498 0.98 18.46 18.46
N GLY A 499 2.25 18.37 18.07
CA GLY A 499 3.39 18.97 18.77
C GLY A 499 3.81 18.23 20.04
N SER A 500 3.35 16.99 20.25
CA SER A 500 3.59 16.21 21.48
C SER A 500 4.87 15.38 21.47
N LEU A 501 5.31 14.87 20.31
CA LEU A 501 6.54 14.05 20.20
C LEU A 501 7.85 14.82 20.25
N ILE A 502 7.85 16.12 19.90
CA ILE A 502 9.06 16.96 19.86
C ILE A 502 9.32 17.64 21.23
N ALA A 503 8.44 17.42 22.20
CA ALA A 503 8.18 18.36 23.28
C ALA A 503 8.71 17.99 24.66
N ALA A 504 9.67 17.08 24.73
CA ALA A 504 10.45 16.89 25.96
C ALA A 504 11.27 18.14 26.37
N GLY A 505 11.11 19.30 25.69
CA GLY A 505 11.70 20.59 26.06
C GLY A 505 10.80 21.84 26.04
N SER A 506 9.55 21.79 25.56
CA SER A 506 8.78 23.02 25.19
C SER A 506 7.43 23.25 25.89
N GLY A 507 6.97 22.37 26.79
CA GLY A 507 5.66 22.48 27.47
C GLY A 507 4.45 22.13 26.60
N THR A 508 4.64 21.71 25.34
CA THR A 508 3.52 21.39 24.42
C THR A 508 2.87 20.02 24.70
N LEU A 509 3.55 19.11 25.42
CA LEU A 509 2.94 17.86 25.92
C LEU A 509 1.71 18.14 26.81
N GLY A 510 1.83 19.06 27.77
CA GLY A 510 0.73 19.43 28.65
C GLY A 510 -0.47 20.01 27.89
N LEU A 511 -0.20 20.82 26.86
CA LEU A 511 -1.24 21.37 25.97
C LEU A 511 -2.00 20.27 25.23
N SER A 512 -1.29 19.35 24.56
CA SER A 512 -1.93 18.25 23.80
C SER A 512 -2.74 17.31 24.70
N LEU A 513 -2.20 16.98 25.89
CA LEU A 513 -2.91 16.14 26.87
C LEU A 513 -4.15 16.83 27.43
N SER A 514 -4.14 18.16 27.55
CA SER A 514 -5.25 18.93 28.09
C SER A 514 -6.36 19.28 27.09
N ASN A 515 -6.20 18.93 25.80
CA ASN A 515 -7.20 19.24 24.78
C ASN A 515 -8.53 18.53 25.09
N PRO A 516 -9.61 19.27 25.41
CA PRO A 516 -10.90 18.68 25.76
C PRO A 516 -11.54 17.94 24.59
N GLU A 517 -11.22 18.32 23.34
CA GLU A 517 -11.82 17.75 22.13
C GLU A 517 -11.16 16.44 21.66
N SER A 518 -9.91 16.16 22.07
CA SER A 518 -9.19 14.94 21.64
C SER A 518 -9.87 13.66 22.14
N PRO A 519 -9.99 12.58 21.35
CA PRO A 519 -10.47 11.29 21.85
C PRO A 519 -9.57 10.71 22.94
N THR A 520 -10.13 9.92 23.87
CA THR A 520 -9.32 9.28 24.95
C THR A 520 -8.21 8.38 24.38
N ALA A 521 -8.46 7.71 23.26
CA ALA A 521 -7.47 6.86 22.60
C ALA A 521 -6.27 7.65 22.03
N GLU A 522 -6.47 8.91 21.64
CA GLU A 522 -5.38 9.79 21.22
C GLU A 522 -4.48 10.13 22.42
N VAL A 523 -5.09 10.47 23.56
CA VAL A 523 -4.37 10.74 24.82
C VAL A 523 -3.57 9.52 25.30
N GLU A 524 -4.11 8.32 25.13
CA GLU A 524 -3.38 7.06 25.43
C GLU A 524 -2.12 6.93 24.57
N GLY A 525 -2.21 7.29 23.28
CA GLY A 525 -1.06 7.36 22.37
C GLY A 525 -0.04 8.43 22.76
N ILE A 526 -0.49 9.63 23.19
CA ILE A 526 0.39 10.73 23.63
C ILE A 526 1.23 10.30 24.84
N LEU A 527 0.63 9.56 25.78
CA LEU A 527 1.29 9.13 27.02
C LEU A 527 2.22 7.91 26.83
N LEU A 528 1.93 7.04 25.86
CA LEU A 528 2.65 5.77 25.72
C LEU A 528 4.17 5.96 25.56
N PHE A 529 4.60 6.75 24.57
CA PHE A 529 6.02 6.85 24.24
C PHE A 529 6.85 7.56 25.32
N PRO A 530 6.43 8.71 25.90
CA PRO A 530 7.16 9.34 27.00
C PRO A 530 7.31 8.43 28.22
N LEU A 531 6.29 7.64 28.54
CA LEU A 531 6.35 6.68 29.66
C LEU A 531 7.27 5.50 29.35
N VAL A 532 7.24 4.97 28.12
CA VAL A 532 8.17 3.91 27.68
C VAL A 532 9.62 4.41 27.71
N GLU A 533 9.87 5.63 27.22
CA GLU A 533 11.19 6.25 27.29
C GLU A 533 11.66 6.40 28.74
N ALA A 534 10.80 6.88 29.64
CA ALA A 534 11.12 7.02 31.06
C ALA A 534 11.47 5.66 31.71
N THR A 535 10.70 4.61 31.41
CA THR A 535 10.98 3.23 31.85
C THR A 535 12.31 2.72 31.33
N LEU A 536 12.57 2.90 30.03
CA LEU A 536 13.81 2.48 29.39
C LEU A 536 15.03 3.21 29.96
N ARG A 537 14.96 4.53 30.12
CA ARG A 537 16.04 5.34 30.70
C ARG A 537 16.34 4.89 32.12
N LYS A 538 15.32 4.67 32.95
CA LYS A 538 15.47 4.14 34.32
C LYS A 538 16.16 2.77 34.31
N ASN A 539 15.69 1.85 33.48
CA ASN A 539 16.22 0.48 33.39
C ASN A 539 17.68 0.44 32.92
N GLU A 540 18.08 1.40 32.08
CA GLU A 540 19.43 1.51 31.53
C GLU A 540 20.36 2.44 32.34
N GLY A 541 19.89 2.97 33.47
CA GLY A 541 20.68 3.81 34.37
C GLY A 541 20.96 5.23 33.85
N TYR A 542 20.15 5.72 32.92
CA TYR A 542 20.19 7.12 32.47
C TYR A 542 19.43 8.04 33.41
N GLU A 543 19.80 9.32 33.42
CA GLU A 543 19.04 10.35 34.12
C GLU A 543 17.62 10.42 33.56
N VAL A 544 16.64 10.37 34.46
CA VAL A 544 15.22 10.43 34.11
C VAL A 544 14.69 11.81 34.48
N SER A 545 14.32 12.58 33.46
CA SER A 545 13.79 13.93 33.66
C SER A 545 12.41 13.86 34.34
N ASN A 546 12.22 14.65 35.41
CA ASN A 546 10.91 14.88 36.03
C ASN A 546 9.95 15.69 35.13
N LYS A 547 10.39 16.13 33.94
CA LYS A 547 9.58 16.95 33.05
C LYS A 547 8.29 16.25 32.61
N VAL A 548 8.36 14.96 32.27
CA VAL A 548 7.16 14.19 31.88
C VAL A 548 6.11 14.20 33.00
N TRP A 549 6.54 14.15 34.26
CA TRP A 549 5.64 14.26 35.40
C TRP A 549 5.01 15.66 35.48
N HIS A 550 5.80 16.72 35.32
CA HIS A 550 5.27 18.09 35.32
C HIS A 550 4.27 18.34 34.19
N ASP A 551 4.57 17.89 32.97
CA ASP A 551 3.67 18.05 31.81
C ASP A 551 2.33 17.32 32.05
N VAL A 552 2.37 16.12 32.64
CA VAL A 552 1.16 15.31 32.93
C VAL A 552 0.35 15.92 34.09
N VAL A 553 0.99 16.45 35.13
CA VAL A 553 0.30 17.14 36.24
C VAL A 553 -0.36 18.43 35.77
N GLU A 554 0.29 19.20 34.91
CA GLU A 554 -0.31 20.40 34.31
C GLU A 554 -1.57 20.04 33.51
N ALA A 555 -1.48 18.99 32.69
CA ALA A 555 -2.62 18.49 31.92
C ALA A 555 -3.76 18.01 32.81
N GLU A 556 -3.47 17.30 33.91
CA GLU A 556 -4.46 16.90 34.90
C GLU A 556 -5.19 18.12 35.47
N GLY A 557 -4.43 19.15 35.87
CA GLY A 557 -4.99 20.38 36.42
C GLY A 557 -5.93 21.09 35.45
N ASN A 558 -5.56 21.15 34.17
CA ASN A 558 -6.39 21.74 33.11
C ASN A 558 -7.68 20.95 32.90
N LEU A 559 -7.59 19.63 32.73
CA LEU A 559 -8.76 18.76 32.52
C LEU A 559 -9.68 18.69 33.73
N ARG A 560 -9.13 18.73 34.95
CA ARG A 560 -9.91 18.73 36.19
C ARG A 560 -10.70 20.03 36.32
N ARG A 561 -10.13 21.18 35.94
CA ARG A 561 -10.88 22.45 35.90
C ARG A 561 -12.05 22.38 34.91
N GLU A 562 -11.81 21.86 33.70
CA GLU A 562 -12.84 21.73 32.68
C GLU A 562 -13.95 20.74 33.10
N TYR A 563 -13.57 19.60 33.67
CA TYR A 563 -14.51 18.61 34.19
C TYR A 563 -15.38 19.21 35.30
N GLN A 564 -14.79 19.93 36.27
CA GLN A 564 -15.55 20.57 37.35
C GLN A 564 -16.54 21.60 36.79
N HIS A 565 -16.13 22.40 35.81
CA HIS A 565 -17.02 23.37 35.17
C HIS A 565 -18.19 22.68 34.44
N LEU A 566 -17.90 21.71 33.56
CA LEU A 566 -18.92 21.04 32.75
C LEU A 566 -19.85 20.13 33.57
N SER A 567 -19.31 19.41 34.57
CA SER A 567 -20.09 18.47 35.38
C SER A 567 -21.15 19.13 36.26
N VAL A 568 -21.00 20.43 36.55
CA VAL A 568 -21.99 21.21 37.31
C VAL A 568 -23.20 21.61 36.46
N ILE A 569 -22.99 21.83 35.15
CA ILE A 569 -24.00 22.38 34.24
C ILE A 569 -24.54 21.38 33.22
N SER A 570 -23.92 20.19 33.11
CA SER A 570 -24.29 19.15 32.14
C SER A 570 -24.78 17.89 32.86
N GLU A 571 -25.58 17.08 32.16
CA GLU A 571 -25.96 15.75 32.63
C GLU A 571 -24.74 14.86 32.85
N SER A 572 -24.81 13.97 33.84
CA SER A 572 -23.68 13.11 34.23
C SER A 572 -23.25 12.10 33.16
N ASP A 573 -24.16 11.77 32.24
CA ASP A 573 -23.94 10.87 31.10
C ASP A 573 -23.66 11.63 29.79
N ALA A 574 -23.57 12.97 29.83
CA ALA A 574 -23.23 13.77 28.67
C ALA A 574 -21.87 13.31 28.08
N PRO A 575 -21.76 13.12 26.75
CA PRO A 575 -20.55 12.59 26.12
C PRO A 575 -19.26 13.33 26.49
N ALA A 576 -19.32 14.66 26.63
CA ALA A 576 -18.19 15.49 27.03
C ALA A 576 -17.73 15.22 28.48
N VAL A 577 -18.67 15.07 29.42
CA VAL A 577 -18.39 14.77 30.83
C VAL A 577 -17.78 13.36 30.97
N VAL A 578 -18.36 12.37 30.29
CA VAL A 578 -17.85 11.00 30.26
C VAL A 578 -16.44 10.94 29.65
N SER A 579 -16.21 11.66 28.54
CA SER A 579 -14.90 11.75 27.89
C SER A 579 -13.83 12.33 28.82
N LEU A 580 -14.12 13.47 29.47
CA LEU A 580 -13.19 14.10 30.41
C LEU A 580 -12.89 13.22 31.62
N LYS A 581 -13.89 12.52 32.16
CA LYS A 581 -13.68 11.55 33.24
C LYS A 581 -12.74 10.41 32.81
N ASN A 582 -12.96 9.84 31.63
CA ASN A 582 -12.09 8.78 31.11
C ASN A 582 -10.65 9.26 30.88
N LYS A 583 -10.46 10.52 30.43
CA LYS A 583 -9.12 11.14 30.31
C LYS A 583 -8.45 11.34 31.66
N LEU A 584 -9.18 11.82 32.67
CA LEU A 584 -8.65 11.97 34.03
C LEU A 584 -8.25 10.62 34.63
N ASP A 585 -9.05 9.57 34.44
CA ASP A 585 -8.70 8.21 34.88
C ASP A 585 -7.44 7.67 34.16
N LEU A 586 -7.24 8.03 32.88
CA LEU A 586 -6.03 7.69 32.13
C LEU A 586 -4.80 8.45 32.64
N ILE A 587 -4.92 9.77 32.86
CA ILE A 587 -3.83 10.60 33.40
C ILE A 587 -3.44 10.17 34.81
N GLN A 588 -4.41 9.83 35.66
CA GLN A 588 -4.12 9.32 36.99
C GLN A 588 -3.28 8.04 36.94
N ARG A 589 -3.62 7.09 36.06
CA ARG A 589 -2.82 5.87 35.86
C ARG A 589 -1.40 6.17 35.36
N ALA A 590 -1.23 7.18 34.52
CA ALA A 590 0.08 7.63 34.07
C ALA A 590 0.91 8.24 35.22
N LEU A 591 0.29 9.09 36.05
CA LEU A 591 0.94 9.68 37.23
C LEU A 591 1.31 8.63 38.29
N ASP A 592 0.41 7.68 38.54
CA ASP A 592 0.66 6.54 39.44
C ASP A 592 1.87 5.74 38.94
N TYR A 593 1.93 5.46 37.63
CA TYR A 593 3.05 4.74 37.03
C TYR A 593 4.37 5.53 37.07
N LEU A 594 4.36 6.83 36.79
CA LEU A 594 5.53 7.69 36.95
C LEU A 594 6.04 7.68 38.40
N THR A 595 5.12 7.72 39.36
CA THR A 595 5.44 7.64 40.79
C THR A 595 6.05 6.27 41.16
N GLU A 596 5.51 5.17 40.63
CA GLU A 596 6.12 3.82 40.74
C GLU A 596 7.53 3.77 40.15
N LEU A 597 7.78 4.54 39.08
CA LEU A 597 9.10 4.72 38.49
C LEU A 597 10.01 5.65 39.32
N GLY A 598 9.53 6.25 40.41
CA GLY A 598 10.30 7.20 41.22
C GLY A 598 10.50 8.53 40.51
N ILE A 599 9.61 8.90 39.60
CA ILE A 599 9.61 10.17 38.85
C ILE A 599 8.50 11.03 39.44
N GLY A 600 8.85 12.21 39.94
CA GLY A 600 7.96 13.08 40.69
C GLY A 600 8.60 13.68 41.96
N PRO A 601 7.82 14.39 42.79
CA PRO A 601 8.34 15.25 43.86
C PRO A 601 9.14 14.51 44.95
N GLU A 602 8.93 13.21 45.13
CA GLU A 602 9.68 12.41 46.12
C GLU A 602 11.12 12.05 45.65
N SER A 603 11.45 12.26 44.37
CA SER A 603 12.77 11.93 43.81
C SER A 603 13.90 12.91 44.18
N ASN A 604 13.55 14.09 44.70
CA ASN A 604 14.48 15.17 45.05
C ASN A 604 14.61 15.42 46.57
N ALA A 605 14.08 14.54 47.42
CA ALA A 605 14.33 14.68 48.85
C ALA A 605 15.81 14.32 49.14
N PRO A 606 16.64 15.27 49.62
CA PRO A 606 17.96 14.89 50.12
C PRO A 606 17.76 13.86 51.23
N GLU A 607 18.53 12.77 51.22
CA GLU A 607 18.60 11.82 52.33
C GLU A 607 18.96 12.59 53.60
N TYR A 608 17.94 13.00 54.37
CA TYR A 608 18.15 13.42 55.74
C TYR A 608 18.33 12.16 56.56
N ASP A 609 19.59 11.91 56.86
CA ASP A 609 20.05 10.93 57.82
C ASP A 609 19.19 11.04 59.08
N ASN A 610 18.48 9.96 59.37
CA ASN A 610 17.32 9.92 60.24
C ASN A 610 17.76 9.99 61.71
N PRO A 611 17.54 11.10 62.47
CA PRO A 611 17.73 11.07 63.90
C PRO A 611 16.44 10.55 64.54
N LYS A 612 16.48 9.27 64.90
CA LYS A 612 15.63 8.56 65.87
C LYS A 612 14.45 9.36 66.47
N ALA A 613 13.24 8.90 66.09
CA ALA A 613 12.04 8.76 66.91
C ALA A 613 11.64 9.93 67.84
N VAL A 614 10.62 10.71 67.42
CA VAL A 614 9.62 11.27 68.34
C VAL A 614 8.24 11.29 67.69
N GLY A 615 7.32 10.48 68.24
CA GLY A 615 5.93 10.87 68.52
C GLY A 615 4.93 11.00 67.37
N ASN A 616 4.01 10.03 67.28
CA ASN A 616 2.69 10.13 66.66
C ASN A 616 2.02 11.52 66.81
N PHE A 617 1.69 12.17 65.70
CA PHE A 617 0.65 13.19 65.66
C PHE A 617 -0.30 12.92 64.48
N ARG A 618 -1.49 12.40 64.80
CA ARG A 618 -2.66 12.43 63.93
C ARG A 618 -3.36 13.78 64.13
N PRO A 619 -3.63 14.58 63.08
CA PRO A 619 -4.57 15.69 63.19
C PRO A 619 -6.00 15.12 63.30
N LYS A 620 -6.58 15.19 64.50
CA LYS A 620 -8.02 15.10 64.73
C LYS A 620 -8.64 16.40 64.23
N PHE A 621 -9.48 16.37 63.19
CA PHE A 621 -10.67 17.21 63.09
C PHE A 621 -11.58 16.63 62.01
N LEU A 622 -12.72 16.06 62.44
CA LEU A 622 -14.03 16.02 61.77
C LEU A 622 -14.88 14.93 62.43
N THR A 623 -15.58 15.28 63.51
CA THR A 623 -16.82 14.60 63.92
C THR A 623 -17.90 15.64 64.17
N ARG A 624 -18.82 15.69 63.19
CA ARG A 624 -20.28 15.92 63.24
C ARG A 624 -20.87 17.15 63.94
N GLY A 625 -21.76 17.80 63.19
CA GLY A 625 -22.95 18.48 63.71
C GLY A 625 -24.02 18.51 62.62
N GLU A 626 -25.01 17.63 62.72
CA GLU A 626 -26.33 17.77 62.10
C GLU A 626 -27.04 18.96 62.77
N SER A 627 -27.67 19.83 61.98
CA SER A 627 -28.56 20.89 62.47
C SER A 627 -30.01 20.43 62.40
N GLN A 628 -30.75 20.77 63.45
CA GLN A 628 -32.21 20.66 63.59
C GLN A 628 -32.99 21.30 62.44
#